data_AF-A0A7K3UJL5-F1
#
_entry.id   AF-A0A7K3UJL5-F1
#
_cell.length_a   1.000
_cell.length_b   1.000
_cell.length_c   1.000
_cell.angle_alpha   90.00
_cell.angle_beta   90.00
_cell.angle_gamma   90.00
#
_symmetry.space_group_name_H-M   'P 1'
#
loop_
_entity.id
_entity.type
_entity.pdbx_description
1 polymer ?
#
loop_
_entity_poly.entity_id
_entity_poly.type
_entity_poly.pdbx_seq_one_letter_code
_entity_poly.pdbx_strand_id
1 'polypeptide(L)'
;MSEHPAHQNSLQGMAIMSGAMLILPVMDAIAKYMATFEAMSPGQVTFYRFFFQVACTLPILFALFGLKALSARRPWMNLLRGVLHGGASLLFFVAVKYMPLADVFAIYFVEPFMLTAMSALFLGEKVGWRRWMAIVVGFGGAMIVIQPSYEIFGLKALLPVACAFLFSLYLFLNRAIGEADSPLTMQTMAGIGGTLFMAAALLVGSSSGNADFSVSLPASGLGLVLLLALGSISGYAHMLIVRAFRLAPLSLLAPFQYFEIISATVLGYALFNDFPSFSKWIGIAIIVASGLFIIWRERLQAQSLKSSSTREYRINSSS
;
A
#
# COMPACT_ATOMS: atom_id res chain seq x y z
N MET A 1 18.88 29.54 -16.47
CA MET A 1 18.75 28.08 -16.29
C MET A 1 18.43 27.82 -14.82
N SER A 2 17.17 27.52 -14.53
CA SER A 2 16.62 27.44 -13.18
C SER A 2 17.20 26.26 -12.40
N GLU A 3 17.93 26.55 -11.33
CA GLU A 3 18.22 25.59 -10.28
C GLU A 3 16.91 24.96 -9.80
N HIS A 4 16.83 23.63 -9.80
CA HIS A 4 15.75 22.91 -9.11
C HIS A 4 15.76 23.33 -7.64
N PRO A 5 14.66 23.85 -7.07
CA PRO A 5 14.65 24.26 -5.68
C PRO A 5 14.89 23.03 -4.80
N ALA A 6 15.95 23.10 -3.98
CA ALA A 6 16.27 22.12 -2.96
C ALA A 6 15.03 21.83 -2.10
N HIS A 7 14.76 20.55 -1.78
CA HIS A 7 13.65 20.05 -0.97
C HIS A 7 13.25 20.97 0.20
N GLN A 8 12.33 21.91 -0.04
CA GLN A 8 12.15 23.10 0.82
C GLN A 8 11.54 22.81 2.19
N ASN A 9 11.02 21.61 2.50
CA ASN A 9 10.55 21.27 3.86
C ASN A 9 10.57 19.75 4.12
N SER A 10 11.76 19.16 4.27
CA SER A 10 11.89 17.72 4.57
C SER A 10 11.19 17.31 5.87
N LEU A 11 11.21 18.18 6.90
CA LEU A 11 10.49 17.96 8.15
C LEU A 11 8.97 17.85 7.95
N GLN A 12 8.40 18.74 7.14
CA GLN A 12 6.97 18.69 6.79
C GLN A 12 6.64 17.41 6.03
N GLY A 13 7.51 16.97 5.12
CA GLY A 13 7.35 15.70 4.42
C GLY A 13 7.32 14.50 5.39
N MET A 14 8.25 14.46 6.34
CA MET A 14 8.30 13.42 7.38
C MET A 14 7.07 13.43 8.28
N ALA A 15 6.60 14.62 8.70
CA ALA A 15 5.40 14.76 9.52
C ALA A 15 4.14 14.28 8.79
N ILE A 16 3.96 14.66 7.52
CA ILE A 16 2.83 14.22 6.69
C ILE A 16 2.89 12.71 6.48
N MET A 17 4.06 12.15 6.16
CA MET A 17 4.22 10.70 5.98
C MET A 17 3.88 9.96 7.28
N SER A 18 4.44 10.38 8.41
CA SER A 18 4.17 9.77 9.72
C SER A 18 2.68 9.79 10.06
N GLY A 19 2.02 10.94 9.88
CA GLY A 19 0.59 11.08 10.12
C GLY A 19 -0.24 10.18 9.21
N ALA A 20 0.11 10.08 7.92
CA ALA A 20 -0.57 9.19 6.98
C ALA A 20 -0.43 7.72 7.40
N MET A 21 0.76 7.27 7.78
CA MET A 21 1.04 5.88 8.18
C MET A 21 0.39 5.51 9.52
N LEU A 22 0.07 6.51 10.37
CA LEU A 22 -0.72 6.29 11.58
C LEU A 22 -2.23 6.24 11.31
N ILE A 23 -2.72 6.99 10.32
CA ILE A 23 -4.16 7.05 9.96
C ILE A 23 -4.57 5.86 9.08
N LEU A 24 -3.71 5.39 8.18
CA LEU A 24 -4.05 4.33 7.23
C LEU A 24 -4.61 3.07 7.91
N PRO A 25 -3.99 2.52 8.98
CA PRO A 25 -4.52 1.34 9.68
C PRO A 25 -5.89 1.52 10.33
N VAL A 26 -6.39 2.76 10.48
CA VAL A 26 -7.78 3.01 10.89
C VAL A 26 -8.75 2.47 9.85
N MET A 27 -8.43 2.58 8.55
CA MET A 27 -9.21 1.98 7.46
C MET A 27 -9.27 0.45 7.63
N ASP A 28 -8.15 -0.19 7.97
CA ASP A 28 -8.09 -1.65 8.13
C ASP A 28 -8.81 -2.13 9.39
N ALA A 29 -8.75 -1.35 10.47
CA ALA A 29 -9.54 -1.58 11.67
C ALA A 29 -11.06 -1.46 11.39
N ILE A 30 -11.47 -0.47 10.59
CA ILE A 30 -12.86 -0.37 10.12
C ILE A 30 -13.23 -1.62 9.32
N ALA A 31 -12.39 -2.04 8.37
CA ALA A 31 -12.65 -3.22 7.56
C ALA A 31 -12.80 -4.48 8.42
N LYS A 32 -11.93 -4.66 9.42
CA LYS A 32 -12.05 -5.75 10.40
C LYS A 32 -13.37 -5.67 11.16
N TYR A 33 -13.69 -4.50 11.70
CA TYR A 33 -14.92 -4.30 12.47
C TYR A 33 -16.17 -4.64 11.66
N MET A 34 -16.23 -4.16 10.41
CA MET A 34 -17.33 -4.46 9.49
C MET A 34 -17.43 -5.97 9.22
N ALA A 35 -16.30 -6.65 9.10
CA ALA A 35 -16.25 -8.08 8.82
C ALA A 35 -16.60 -8.97 10.03
N THR A 36 -16.25 -8.53 11.25
CA THR A 36 -16.39 -9.35 12.47
C THR A 36 -17.62 -9.02 13.29
N PHE A 37 -17.97 -7.73 13.43
CA PHE A 37 -19.08 -7.28 14.28
C PHE A 37 -20.36 -6.99 13.48
N GLU A 38 -20.24 -6.40 12.29
CA GLU A 38 -21.39 -6.14 11.39
C GLU A 38 -21.64 -7.31 10.42
N ALA A 39 -20.85 -8.39 10.52
CA ALA A 39 -20.93 -9.60 9.71
C ALA A 39 -20.95 -9.36 8.18
N MET A 40 -20.35 -8.25 7.73
CA MET A 40 -20.27 -7.91 6.31
C MET A 40 -19.17 -8.74 5.63
N SER A 41 -19.43 -9.22 4.42
CA SER A 41 -18.41 -9.99 3.70
C SER A 41 -17.19 -9.13 3.35
N PRO A 42 -15.95 -9.65 3.41
CA PRO A 42 -14.75 -8.90 2.99
C PRO A 42 -14.84 -8.39 1.56
N GLY A 43 -15.47 -9.14 0.66
CA GLY A 43 -15.76 -8.70 -0.71
C GLY A 43 -16.61 -7.42 -0.72
N GLN A 44 -17.67 -7.37 0.08
CA GLN A 44 -18.56 -6.20 0.15
C GLN A 44 -17.87 -4.99 0.79
N VAL A 45 -17.09 -5.20 1.86
CA VAL A 45 -16.27 -4.14 2.49
C VAL A 45 -15.26 -3.57 1.48
N THR A 46 -14.60 -4.43 0.71
CA THR A 46 -13.64 -4.02 -0.31
C THR A 46 -14.32 -3.24 -1.44
N PHE A 47 -15.51 -3.67 -1.88
CA PHE A 47 -16.31 -2.91 -2.84
C PHE A 47 -16.63 -1.51 -2.32
N TYR A 48 -17.13 -1.39 -1.08
CA TYR A 48 -17.46 -0.09 -0.49
C TYR A 48 -16.25 0.81 -0.33
N ARG A 49 -15.07 0.27 -0.01
CA ARG A 49 -13.82 1.02 0.03
C ARG A 49 -13.58 1.77 -1.28
N PHE A 50 -13.64 1.06 -2.42
CA PHE A 50 -13.39 1.67 -3.73
C PHE A 50 -14.56 2.55 -4.19
N PHE A 51 -15.80 2.13 -3.93
CA PHE A 51 -16.99 2.89 -4.27
C PHE A 51 -16.99 4.26 -3.58
N PHE A 52 -16.80 4.30 -2.25
CA PHE A 52 -16.77 5.55 -1.51
C PHE A 52 -15.50 6.36 -1.79
N GLN A 53 -14.37 5.72 -2.09
CA GLN A 53 -13.20 6.45 -2.62
C GLN A 53 -13.58 7.23 -3.89
N VAL A 54 -14.22 6.59 -4.87
CA VAL A 54 -14.66 7.26 -6.11
C VAL A 54 -15.68 8.35 -5.78
N ALA A 55 -16.66 8.05 -4.93
CA ALA A 55 -17.68 9.02 -4.54
C ALA A 55 -17.08 10.29 -3.91
N CYS A 56 -15.96 10.16 -3.19
CA CYS A 56 -15.24 11.29 -2.61
C CYS A 56 -14.31 12.00 -3.60
N THR A 57 -13.54 11.27 -4.42
CA THR A 57 -12.53 11.88 -5.30
C THR A 57 -13.09 12.43 -6.60
N LEU A 58 -14.17 11.83 -7.12
CA LEU A 58 -14.75 12.19 -8.41
C LEU A 58 -15.32 13.63 -8.44
N PRO A 59 -16.09 14.10 -7.43
CA PRO A 59 -16.56 15.48 -7.40
C PRO A 59 -15.41 16.50 -7.38
N ILE A 60 -14.34 16.21 -6.63
CA ILE A 60 -13.15 17.06 -6.54
C ILE A 60 -12.42 17.10 -7.89
N LEU A 61 -12.32 15.95 -8.56
CA LEU A 61 -11.72 15.88 -9.89
C LEU A 61 -12.48 16.76 -10.90
N PHE A 62 -13.83 16.70 -10.89
CA PHE A 62 -14.65 17.57 -11.73
C PHE A 62 -14.54 19.04 -11.35
N ALA A 63 -14.49 19.36 -10.05
CA ALA A 63 -14.34 20.74 -9.59
C ALA A 63 -13.00 21.37 -10.03
N LEU A 64 -11.93 20.58 -10.08
CA LEU A 64 -10.59 21.05 -10.46
C LEU A 64 -10.33 21.05 -11.98
N PHE A 65 -10.89 20.08 -12.72
CA PHE A 65 -10.52 19.85 -14.13
C PHE A 65 -11.71 19.88 -15.12
N GLY A 66 -12.94 20.09 -14.63
CA GLY A 66 -14.16 20.11 -15.45
C GLY A 66 -14.41 18.77 -16.16
N LEU A 67 -15.17 18.76 -17.25
CA LEU A 67 -15.48 17.52 -18.00
C LEU A 67 -14.25 16.86 -18.65
N LYS A 68 -13.15 17.61 -18.85
CA LYS A 68 -11.88 17.05 -19.33
C LYS A 68 -11.21 16.13 -18.29
N ALA A 69 -11.68 16.15 -17.04
CA ALA A 69 -11.26 15.27 -15.94
C ALA A 69 -11.26 13.76 -16.28
N LEU A 70 -12.25 13.32 -17.06
CA LEU A 70 -12.40 11.89 -17.43
C LEU A 70 -11.49 11.48 -18.59
N SER A 71 -10.87 12.44 -19.28
CA SER A 71 -9.91 12.18 -20.35
C SER A 71 -8.51 11.93 -19.78
N ALA A 72 -8.38 10.83 -19.02
CA ALA A 72 -7.07 10.35 -18.59
C ALA A 72 -6.24 10.01 -19.84
N ARG A 73 -4.94 10.32 -19.83
CA ARG A 73 -4.05 10.00 -20.96
C ARG A 73 -3.86 8.50 -21.12
N ARG A 74 -3.94 7.73 -20.02
CA ARG A 74 -3.77 6.27 -20.00
C ARG A 74 -4.90 5.57 -19.25
N PRO A 75 -6.15 5.63 -19.75
CA PRO A 75 -7.33 5.20 -19.02
C PRO A 75 -7.28 3.71 -18.69
N TRP A 76 -6.98 2.86 -19.68
CA TRP A 76 -6.90 1.40 -19.50
C TRP A 76 -5.86 0.97 -18.48
N MET A 77 -4.72 1.68 -18.44
CA MET A 77 -3.68 1.36 -17.50
C MET A 77 -4.06 1.77 -16.07
N ASN A 78 -4.73 2.91 -15.91
CA ASN A 78 -5.25 3.31 -14.60
C ASN A 78 -6.38 2.39 -14.12
N LEU A 79 -7.21 1.86 -15.03
CA LEU A 79 -8.22 0.86 -14.69
C LEU A 79 -7.56 -0.46 -14.25
N LEU A 80 -6.55 -0.95 -14.99
CA LEU A 80 -5.78 -2.15 -14.60
C LEU A 80 -5.09 -1.99 -13.24
N ARG A 81 -4.54 -0.80 -12.97
CA ARG A 81 -4.02 -0.47 -11.63
C ARG A 81 -5.09 -0.61 -10.55
N GLY A 82 -6.30 -0.14 -10.84
CA GLY A 82 -7.47 -0.32 -9.98
C GLY A 82 -7.82 -1.79 -9.74
N VAL A 83 -7.77 -2.62 -10.78
CA VAL A 83 -8.01 -4.07 -10.69
C VAL A 83 -6.97 -4.75 -9.79
N LEU A 84 -5.68 -4.48 -10.01
CA LEU A 84 -4.58 -5.05 -9.21
C LEU A 84 -4.68 -4.63 -7.75
N HIS A 85 -4.94 -3.34 -7.50
CA HIS A 85 -5.14 -2.83 -6.15
C HIS A 85 -6.42 -3.41 -5.53
N GLY A 86 -7.48 -3.59 -6.31
CA GLY A 86 -8.71 -4.27 -5.90
C GLY A 86 -8.47 -5.69 -5.41
N GLY A 87 -7.76 -6.49 -6.19
CA GLY A 87 -7.36 -7.84 -5.82
C GLY A 87 -6.47 -7.87 -4.57
N ALA A 88 -5.48 -6.98 -4.49
CA ALA A 88 -4.62 -6.87 -3.31
C ALA A 88 -5.43 -6.52 -2.05
N SER A 89 -6.29 -5.50 -2.11
CA SER A 89 -7.14 -5.09 -0.99
C SER A 89 -8.11 -6.19 -0.55
N LEU A 90 -8.68 -6.95 -1.50
CA LEU A 90 -9.53 -8.09 -1.18
C LEU A 90 -8.77 -9.15 -0.37
N LEU A 91 -7.59 -9.57 -0.83
CA LEU A 91 -6.74 -10.53 -0.12
C LEU A 91 -6.38 -10.03 1.29
N PHE A 92 -6.07 -8.74 1.41
CA PHE A 92 -5.78 -8.10 2.69
C PHE A 92 -6.98 -8.11 3.63
N PHE A 93 -8.17 -7.69 3.17
CA PHE A 93 -9.37 -7.62 4.02
C PHE A 93 -9.90 -9.01 4.39
N VAL A 94 -9.75 -10.00 3.52
CA VAL A 94 -10.00 -11.39 3.89
C VAL A 94 -9.03 -11.82 4.99
N ALA A 95 -7.73 -11.52 4.88
CA ALA A 95 -6.77 -11.86 5.94
C ALA A 95 -7.11 -11.16 7.27
N VAL A 96 -7.41 -9.86 7.23
CA VAL A 96 -7.75 -9.04 8.41
C VAL A 96 -9.02 -9.51 9.12
N LYS A 97 -10.00 -10.05 8.40
CA LYS A 97 -11.20 -10.67 9.00
C LYS A 97 -10.83 -11.80 9.99
N TYR A 98 -9.77 -12.56 9.70
CA TYR A 98 -9.40 -13.74 10.48
C TYR A 98 -8.21 -13.49 11.42
N MET A 99 -7.26 -12.66 11.02
CA MET A 99 -5.97 -12.52 11.69
C MET A 99 -5.86 -11.18 12.46
N PRO A 100 -4.99 -11.11 13.48
CA PRO A 100 -4.57 -9.84 14.07
C PRO A 100 -4.04 -8.86 13.01
N LEU A 101 -4.40 -7.57 13.16
CA LEU A 101 -3.97 -6.52 12.21
C LEU A 101 -2.44 -6.47 12.08
N ALA A 102 -1.73 -6.46 13.20
CA ALA A 102 -0.27 -6.42 13.23
C ALA A 102 0.37 -7.58 12.45
N ASP A 103 -0.20 -8.79 12.53
CA ASP A 103 0.32 -9.97 11.84
C ASP A 103 0.15 -9.82 10.33
N VAL A 104 -1.03 -9.36 9.90
CA VAL A 104 -1.31 -9.13 8.47
C VAL A 104 -0.35 -8.10 7.89
N PHE A 105 -0.16 -6.96 8.59
CA PHE A 105 0.79 -5.93 8.17
C PHE A 105 2.22 -6.46 8.14
N ALA A 106 2.67 -7.13 9.20
CA ALA A 106 4.01 -7.69 9.28
C ALA A 106 4.34 -8.60 8.09
N ILE A 107 3.41 -9.50 7.74
CA ILE A 107 3.58 -10.41 6.62
C ILE A 107 3.50 -9.64 5.29
N TYR A 108 2.57 -8.70 5.16
CA TYR A 108 2.45 -7.85 3.97
C TYR A 108 3.72 -7.05 3.68
N PHE A 109 4.49 -6.65 4.70
CA PHE A 109 5.77 -5.95 4.54
C PHE A 109 6.91 -6.77 3.90
N VAL A 110 6.63 -7.95 3.35
CA VAL A 110 7.49 -8.57 2.33
C VAL A 110 7.37 -7.88 0.95
N GLU A 111 6.37 -7.04 0.76
CA GLU A 111 6.11 -6.24 -0.44
C GLU A 111 7.37 -5.52 -0.96
N PRO A 112 8.15 -4.77 -0.15
CA PRO A 112 9.34 -4.09 -0.66
C PRO A 112 10.39 -5.06 -1.22
N PHE A 113 10.46 -6.28 -0.68
CA PHE A 113 11.37 -7.32 -1.16
C PHE A 113 10.93 -7.84 -2.52
N MET A 114 9.63 -8.09 -2.69
CA MET A 114 9.04 -8.49 -3.97
C MET A 114 9.20 -7.41 -5.02
N LEU A 115 8.91 -6.15 -4.69
CA LEU A 115 9.10 -5.01 -5.58
C LEU A 115 10.55 -4.84 -6.02
N THR A 116 11.50 -5.00 -5.09
CA THR A 116 12.94 -4.94 -5.41
C THR A 116 13.34 -6.07 -6.36
N ALA A 117 12.90 -7.30 -6.10
CA ALA A 117 13.17 -8.44 -6.97
C ALA A 117 12.54 -8.27 -8.37
N MET A 118 11.30 -7.81 -8.44
CA MET A 118 10.62 -7.51 -9.71
C MET A 118 11.35 -6.42 -10.50
N SER A 119 11.77 -5.33 -9.84
CA SER A 119 12.52 -4.26 -10.50
C SER A 119 13.85 -4.76 -11.06
N ALA A 120 14.54 -5.65 -10.35
CA ALA A 120 15.75 -6.30 -10.85
C ALA A 120 15.50 -7.14 -12.11
N LEU A 121 14.46 -7.98 -12.09
CA LEU A 121 14.16 -8.94 -13.14
C LEU A 121 13.60 -8.28 -14.41
N PHE A 122 12.68 -7.32 -14.27
CA PHE A 122 11.95 -6.75 -15.40
C PHE A 122 12.52 -5.42 -15.91
N LEU A 123 13.14 -4.60 -15.05
CA LEU A 123 13.73 -3.32 -15.46
C LEU A 123 15.26 -3.41 -15.63
N GLY A 124 15.85 -4.58 -15.37
CA GLY A 124 17.30 -4.79 -15.48
C GLY A 124 18.11 -4.01 -14.43
N GLU A 125 17.49 -3.62 -13.31
CA GLU A 125 18.19 -2.91 -12.25
C GLU A 125 19.25 -3.82 -11.60
N LYS A 126 20.49 -3.33 -11.51
CA LYS A 126 21.59 -4.07 -10.91
C LYS A 126 21.45 -4.14 -9.38
N VAL A 127 20.84 -5.22 -8.89
CA VAL A 127 20.73 -5.50 -7.45
C VAL A 127 21.96 -6.26 -6.95
N GLY A 128 22.76 -5.59 -6.11
CA GLY A 128 23.95 -6.18 -5.53
C GLY A 128 23.63 -7.24 -4.46
N TRP A 129 24.57 -8.17 -4.23
CA TRP A 129 24.43 -9.31 -3.30
C TRP A 129 23.91 -8.93 -1.90
N ARG A 130 24.29 -7.77 -1.37
CA ARG A 130 23.83 -7.30 -0.04
C ARG A 130 22.31 -7.09 0.02
N ARG A 131 21.72 -6.58 -1.07
CA ARG A 131 20.26 -6.40 -1.15
C ARG A 131 19.56 -7.75 -1.30
N TRP A 132 20.12 -8.68 -2.07
CA TRP A 132 19.62 -10.05 -2.15
C TRP A 132 19.63 -10.77 -0.81
N MET A 133 20.70 -10.64 -0.02
CA MET A 133 20.73 -11.20 1.34
C MET A 133 19.66 -10.58 2.24
N ALA A 134 19.46 -9.26 2.17
CA ALA A 134 18.43 -8.60 2.97
C ALA A 134 17.01 -9.06 2.57
N ILE A 135 16.77 -9.31 1.28
CA ILE A 135 15.53 -9.94 0.80
C ILE A 135 15.34 -11.32 1.45
N VAL A 136 16.35 -12.19 1.39
CA VAL A 136 16.28 -13.54 1.96
C VAL A 136 16.05 -13.50 3.48
N VAL A 137 16.78 -12.64 4.21
CA VAL A 137 16.62 -12.46 5.66
C VAL A 137 15.23 -11.91 6.00
N GLY A 138 14.74 -10.94 5.23
CA GLY A 138 13.40 -10.38 5.39
C GLY A 138 12.29 -11.41 5.19
N PHE A 139 12.40 -12.27 4.17
CA PHE A 139 11.49 -13.41 3.99
C PHE A 139 11.58 -14.42 5.14
N GLY A 140 12.78 -14.66 5.68
CA GLY A 140 12.95 -15.45 6.90
C GLY A 140 12.20 -14.85 8.10
N GLY A 141 12.26 -13.53 8.28
CA GLY A 141 11.46 -12.82 9.27
C GLY A 141 9.96 -13.01 9.07
N ALA A 142 9.47 -12.95 7.83
CA ALA A 142 8.07 -13.21 7.51
C ALA A 142 7.64 -14.64 7.82
N MET A 143 8.49 -15.64 7.60
CA MET A 143 8.22 -17.03 7.99
C MET A 143 8.02 -17.20 9.49
N ILE A 144 8.78 -16.46 10.31
CA ILE A 144 8.62 -16.47 11.78
C ILE A 144 7.25 -15.93 12.20
N VAL A 145 6.71 -14.93 11.48
CA VAL A 145 5.36 -14.41 11.72
C VAL A 145 4.28 -15.35 11.17
N ILE A 146 4.51 -15.93 9.99
CA ILE A 146 3.56 -16.81 9.30
C ILE A 146 3.35 -18.11 10.06
N GLN A 147 4.40 -18.74 10.58
CA GLN A 147 4.29 -20.07 11.19
C GLN A 147 3.18 -20.18 12.26
N PRO A 148 3.14 -19.33 13.31
CA PRO A 148 2.09 -19.42 14.32
C PRO A 148 0.71 -19.02 13.76
N SER A 149 0.69 -18.10 12.79
CA SER A 149 -0.56 -17.70 12.12
C SER A 149 -1.10 -18.83 11.23
N TYR A 150 -0.24 -19.62 10.62
CA TYR A 150 -0.62 -20.76 9.79
C TYR A 150 -1.18 -21.89 10.64
N GLU A 151 -0.63 -22.13 11.83
CA GLU A 151 -1.19 -23.11 12.77
C GLU A 151 -2.64 -22.77 13.19
N ILE A 152 -2.94 -21.48 13.37
CA ILE A 152 -4.27 -21.02 13.82
C ILE A 152 -5.26 -20.84 12.65
N PHE A 153 -4.81 -20.27 11.54
CA PHE A 153 -5.67 -19.80 10.45
C PHE A 153 -5.49 -20.57 9.12
N GLY A 154 -4.54 -21.50 9.07
CA GLY A 154 -4.22 -22.29 7.88
C GLY A 154 -3.77 -21.42 6.71
N LEU A 155 -4.23 -21.76 5.50
CA LEU A 155 -3.86 -21.09 4.24
C LEU A 155 -4.16 -19.58 4.23
N LYS A 156 -5.06 -19.10 5.09
CA LYS A 156 -5.37 -17.66 5.21
C LYS A 156 -4.15 -16.84 5.63
N ALA A 157 -3.21 -17.44 6.37
CA ALA A 157 -1.95 -16.80 6.75
C ALA A 157 -1.04 -16.44 5.56
N LEU A 158 -1.30 -17.01 4.37
CA LEU A 158 -0.56 -16.73 3.14
C LEU A 158 -1.20 -15.62 2.29
N LEU A 159 -2.43 -15.22 2.58
CA LEU A 159 -3.12 -14.15 1.86
C LEU A 159 -2.35 -12.81 1.88
N PRO A 160 -1.71 -12.39 2.99
CA PRO A 160 -0.94 -11.14 2.98
C PRO A 160 0.30 -11.21 2.07
N VAL A 161 0.86 -12.40 1.84
CA VAL A 161 1.97 -12.61 0.87
C VAL A 161 1.46 -12.43 -0.57
N ALA A 162 0.30 -12.99 -0.88
CA ALA A 162 -0.32 -12.80 -2.20
C ALA A 162 -0.78 -11.35 -2.41
N CYS A 163 -1.27 -10.68 -1.36
CA CYS A 163 -1.54 -9.25 -1.34
C CYS A 163 -0.28 -8.44 -1.67
N ALA A 164 0.82 -8.70 -0.95
CA ALA A 164 2.11 -8.05 -1.18
C ALA A 164 2.56 -8.19 -2.64
N PHE A 165 2.43 -9.38 -3.23
CA PHE A 165 2.78 -9.61 -4.63
C PHE A 165 1.94 -8.77 -5.62
N LEU A 166 0.61 -8.79 -5.48
CA LEU A 166 -0.27 -7.97 -6.33
C LEU A 166 -0.03 -6.47 -6.14
N PHE A 167 0.25 -6.05 -4.90
CA PHE A 167 0.55 -4.66 -4.61
C PHE A 167 1.91 -4.24 -5.18
N SER A 168 2.93 -5.09 -5.13
CA SER A 168 4.21 -4.84 -5.80
C SER A 168 4.05 -4.75 -7.32
N LEU A 169 3.17 -5.55 -7.94
CA LEU A 169 2.84 -5.40 -9.36
C LEU A 169 2.14 -4.06 -9.65
N TYR A 170 1.22 -3.63 -8.77
CA TYR A 170 0.60 -2.32 -8.84
C TYR A 170 1.65 -1.18 -8.74
N LEU A 171 2.58 -1.25 -7.77
CA LEU A 171 3.65 -0.25 -7.62
C LEU A 171 4.63 -0.25 -8.79
N PHE A 172 4.97 -1.44 -9.29
CA PHE A 172 5.78 -1.60 -10.49
C PHE A 172 5.12 -0.92 -11.69
N LEU A 173 3.80 -1.10 -11.87
CA LEU A 173 3.05 -0.48 -12.93
C LEU A 173 2.99 1.05 -12.80
N ASN A 174 2.86 1.57 -11.57
CA ASN A 174 2.95 3.02 -11.31
C ASN A 174 4.27 3.60 -11.83
N ARG A 175 5.37 2.89 -11.56
CA ARG A 175 6.71 3.31 -11.99
C ARG A 175 6.86 3.28 -13.51
N ALA A 176 6.30 2.27 -14.18
CA ALA A 176 6.36 2.15 -15.64
C ALA A 176 5.50 3.21 -16.37
N ILE A 177 4.40 3.68 -15.76
CA ILE A 177 3.51 4.67 -16.39
C ILE A 177 4.10 6.08 -16.41
N GLY A 178 4.84 6.46 -15.36
CA GLY A 178 5.38 7.81 -15.20
C GLY A 178 4.31 8.88 -14.93
N GLU A 179 4.64 10.15 -15.17
CA GLU A 179 3.82 11.32 -14.81
C GLU A 179 2.77 11.70 -15.87
N ALA A 180 2.17 10.72 -16.55
CA ALA A 180 1.24 10.99 -17.64
C ALA A 180 -0.07 11.66 -17.18
N ASP A 181 -0.55 11.31 -15.98
CA ASP A 181 -1.81 11.77 -15.41
C ASP A 181 -1.59 12.40 -14.02
N SER A 182 -2.49 13.28 -13.59
CA SER A 182 -2.41 13.86 -12.24
C SER A 182 -2.64 12.78 -11.16
N PRO A 183 -2.07 12.91 -9.95
CA PRO A 183 -2.32 11.97 -8.86
C PRO A 183 -3.80 11.74 -8.55
N LEU A 184 -4.62 12.80 -8.60
CA LEU A 184 -6.06 12.71 -8.38
C LEU A 184 -6.77 11.95 -9.51
N THR A 185 -6.38 12.19 -10.77
CA THR A 185 -6.89 11.44 -11.94
C THR A 185 -6.55 9.96 -11.81
N MET A 186 -5.28 9.66 -11.51
CA MET A 186 -4.80 8.30 -11.30
C MET A 186 -5.57 7.58 -10.19
N GLN A 187 -5.74 8.22 -9.03
CA GLN A 187 -6.45 7.65 -7.88
C GLN A 187 -7.94 7.44 -8.16
N THR A 188 -8.58 8.39 -8.85
CA THR A 188 -10.00 8.28 -9.20
C THR A 188 -10.23 7.16 -10.22
N MET A 189 -9.40 7.09 -11.28
CA MET A 189 -9.49 6.02 -12.28
C MET A 189 -9.17 4.64 -11.69
N ALA A 190 -8.18 4.54 -10.80
CA ALA A 190 -7.92 3.31 -10.05
C ALA A 190 -9.10 2.94 -9.13
N GLY A 191 -9.75 3.95 -8.53
CA GLY A 191 -10.99 3.77 -7.78
C GLY A 191 -12.11 3.15 -8.62
N ILE A 192 -12.31 3.66 -9.83
CA ILE A 192 -13.30 3.14 -10.78
C ILE A 192 -12.95 1.70 -11.17
N GLY A 193 -11.70 1.43 -11.54
CA GLY A 193 -11.25 0.08 -11.90
C GLY A 193 -11.44 -0.92 -10.76
N GLY A 194 -11.08 -0.54 -9.53
CA GLY A 194 -11.28 -1.36 -8.34
C GLY A 194 -12.76 -1.60 -8.02
N THR A 195 -13.60 -0.57 -8.15
CA THR A 195 -15.06 -0.69 -7.94
C THR A 195 -15.69 -1.65 -8.95
N LEU A 196 -15.35 -1.52 -10.24
CA LEU A 196 -15.86 -2.39 -11.30
C LEU A 196 -15.38 -3.84 -11.12
N PHE A 197 -14.10 -4.02 -10.79
CA PHE A 197 -13.55 -5.34 -10.49
C PHE A 197 -14.27 -5.99 -9.31
N MET A 198 -14.45 -5.26 -8.21
CA MET A 198 -15.12 -5.80 -7.02
C MET A 198 -16.61 -6.04 -7.25
N ALA A 199 -17.29 -5.22 -8.04
CA ALA A 199 -18.67 -5.46 -8.44
C ALA A 199 -18.79 -6.80 -9.21
N ALA A 200 -17.91 -7.03 -10.18
CA ALA A 200 -17.86 -8.30 -10.90
C ALA A 200 -17.53 -9.48 -9.97
N ALA A 201 -16.54 -9.34 -9.09
CA ALA A 201 -16.17 -10.36 -8.13
C ALA A 201 -17.30 -10.71 -7.16
N LEU A 202 -18.08 -9.71 -6.70
CA LEU A 202 -19.26 -9.90 -5.87
C LEU A 202 -20.38 -10.63 -6.60
N LEU A 203 -20.67 -10.27 -7.85
CA LEU A 203 -21.69 -10.96 -8.65
C LEU A 203 -21.35 -12.44 -8.85
N VAL A 204 -20.10 -12.73 -9.19
CA VAL A 204 -19.62 -14.11 -9.38
C VAL A 204 -19.55 -14.87 -8.04
N GLY A 205 -19.00 -14.25 -7.00
CA GLY A 205 -18.84 -14.88 -5.69
C GLY A 205 -20.17 -15.15 -4.99
N SER A 206 -21.11 -14.20 -5.03
CA SER A 206 -22.44 -14.34 -4.46
C SER A 206 -23.25 -15.43 -5.18
N SER A 207 -23.18 -15.50 -6.52
CA SER A 207 -23.85 -16.57 -7.28
C SER A 207 -23.27 -17.97 -7.03
N SER A 208 -22.00 -18.06 -6.63
CA SER A 208 -21.36 -19.31 -6.20
C SER A 208 -21.66 -19.74 -4.75
N GLY A 209 -22.40 -18.92 -3.98
CA GLY A 209 -22.71 -19.20 -2.57
C GLY A 209 -21.54 -18.96 -1.60
N ASN A 210 -20.48 -18.26 -2.02
CA ASN A 210 -19.34 -17.98 -1.16
C ASN A 210 -19.67 -16.83 -0.17
N ALA A 211 -19.65 -17.14 1.13
CA ALA A 211 -19.95 -16.19 2.21
C ALA A 211 -19.01 -14.97 2.24
N ASP A 212 -17.78 -15.08 1.75
CA ASP A 212 -16.85 -13.95 1.71
C ASP A 212 -17.15 -12.95 0.57
N PHE A 213 -18.14 -13.25 -0.26
CA PHE A 213 -18.63 -12.40 -1.36
C PHE A 213 -20.13 -12.11 -1.29
N SER A 214 -20.78 -12.36 -0.15
CA SER A 214 -22.21 -12.08 -0.01
C SER A 214 -22.47 -10.57 -0.11
N VAL A 215 -23.39 -10.18 -0.99
CA VAL A 215 -23.82 -8.79 -1.13
C VAL A 215 -24.73 -8.42 0.04
N SER A 216 -24.42 -7.33 0.72
CA SER A 216 -25.24 -6.79 1.81
C SER A 216 -25.17 -5.27 1.87
N LEU A 217 -26.25 -4.68 2.38
CA LEU A 217 -26.25 -3.27 2.78
C LEU A 217 -25.69 -3.14 4.20
N PRO A 218 -25.19 -1.95 4.58
CA PRO A 218 -24.78 -1.70 5.97
C PRO A 218 -25.98 -1.90 6.89
N ALA A 219 -25.83 -2.73 7.92
CA ALA A 219 -26.93 -3.07 8.84
C ALA A 219 -27.27 -1.91 9.80
N SER A 220 -26.31 -1.00 10.03
CA SER A 220 -26.46 0.12 10.95
C SER A 220 -26.03 1.45 10.32
N GLY A 221 -26.57 2.56 10.84
CA GLY A 221 -26.13 3.92 10.44
C GLY A 221 -24.66 4.17 10.77
N LEU A 222 -24.17 3.59 11.88
CA LEU A 222 -22.75 3.60 12.22
C LEU A 222 -21.92 2.86 11.17
N GLY A 223 -22.35 1.68 10.73
CA GLY A 223 -21.69 0.93 9.66
C GLY A 223 -21.58 1.73 8.36
N LEU A 224 -22.63 2.47 7.98
CA LEU A 224 -22.57 3.37 6.81
C LEU A 224 -21.54 4.50 7.00
N VAL A 225 -21.52 5.15 8.17
CA VAL A 225 -20.53 6.20 8.48
C VAL A 225 -19.11 5.65 8.44
N LEU A 226 -18.88 4.45 8.99
CA LEU A 226 -17.58 3.78 8.94
C LEU A 226 -17.16 3.45 7.51
N LEU A 227 -18.07 2.96 6.65
CA LEU A 227 -17.76 2.69 5.25
C LEU A 227 -17.48 3.96 4.43
N LEU A 228 -18.18 5.06 4.72
CA LEU A 228 -17.87 6.37 4.15
C LEU A 228 -16.45 6.81 4.57
N ALA A 229 -16.11 6.67 5.85
CA ALA A 229 -14.79 6.99 6.37
C ALA A 229 -13.70 6.10 5.74
N LEU A 230 -13.96 4.79 5.60
CA LEU A 230 -13.09 3.82 4.93
C LEU A 230 -12.70 4.29 3.52
N GLY A 231 -13.69 4.61 2.68
CA GLY A 231 -13.44 5.09 1.31
C GLY A 231 -12.81 6.47 1.26
N SER A 232 -13.20 7.37 2.17
CA SER A 232 -12.61 8.71 2.28
C SER A 232 -11.12 8.65 2.62
N ILE A 233 -10.75 7.85 3.64
CA ILE A 233 -9.35 7.63 4.02
C ILE A 233 -8.58 7.05 2.83
N SER A 234 -9.13 6.04 2.15
CA SER A 234 -8.51 5.44 0.95
C SER A 234 -8.23 6.46 -0.15
N GLY A 235 -9.15 7.40 -0.41
CA GLY A 235 -8.97 8.45 -1.40
C GLY A 235 -7.96 9.53 -0.98
N TYR A 236 -8.09 10.07 0.22
CA TYR A 236 -7.34 11.25 0.67
C TYR A 236 -5.96 10.92 1.24
N ALA A 237 -5.82 9.81 1.96
CA ALA A 237 -4.53 9.42 2.55
C ALA A 237 -3.48 9.19 1.45
N HIS A 238 -3.89 8.65 0.29
CA HIS A 238 -2.98 8.52 -0.85
C HIS A 238 -2.47 9.88 -1.35
N MET A 239 -3.31 10.92 -1.34
CA MET A 239 -2.91 12.27 -1.73
C MET A 239 -1.91 12.88 -0.74
N LEU A 240 -2.04 12.57 0.57
CA LEU A 240 -1.06 12.96 1.59
C LEU A 240 0.29 12.29 1.36
N ILE A 241 0.31 10.99 1.04
CA ILE A 241 1.53 10.24 0.72
C ILE A 241 2.23 10.84 -0.51
N VAL A 242 1.48 11.11 -1.58
CA VAL A 242 2.02 11.76 -2.78
C VAL A 242 2.57 13.15 -2.43
N ARG A 243 1.89 13.92 -1.58
CA ARG A 243 2.38 15.22 -1.12
C ARG A 243 3.68 15.09 -0.33
N ALA A 244 3.81 14.08 0.53
CA ALA A 244 5.03 13.81 1.29
C ALA A 244 6.20 13.52 0.34
N PHE A 245 6.02 12.66 -0.67
CA PHE A 245 7.06 12.37 -1.68
C PHE A 245 7.48 13.59 -2.50
N ARG A 246 6.61 14.59 -2.66
CA ARG A 246 7.00 15.89 -3.26
C ARG A 246 7.83 16.76 -2.33
N LEU A 247 7.76 16.56 -1.01
CA LEU A 247 8.46 17.37 -0.01
C LEU A 247 9.82 16.78 0.40
N ALA A 248 9.94 15.45 0.38
CA ALA A 248 11.13 14.74 0.82
C ALA A 248 11.41 13.52 -0.06
N PRO A 249 12.69 13.15 -0.24
CA PRO A 249 13.05 11.98 -1.04
C PRO A 249 12.55 10.68 -0.41
N LEU A 250 12.22 9.68 -1.24
CA LEU A 250 11.74 8.35 -0.82
C LEU A 250 12.61 7.74 0.30
N SER A 251 13.93 7.78 0.14
CA SER A 251 14.87 7.21 1.14
C SER A 251 14.77 7.84 2.54
N LEU A 252 14.29 9.09 2.65
CA LEU A 252 14.05 9.75 3.93
C LEU A 252 12.69 9.38 4.52
N LEU A 253 11.69 9.15 3.68
CA LEU A 253 10.31 8.88 4.09
C LEU A 253 10.02 7.40 4.36
N ALA A 254 10.78 6.51 3.72
CA ALA A 254 10.65 5.07 3.81
C ALA A 254 10.56 4.51 5.24
N PRO A 255 11.40 4.93 6.22
CA PRO A 255 11.30 4.40 7.58
C PRO A 255 9.95 4.62 8.25
N PHE A 256 9.27 5.71 7.89
CA PHE A 256 7.97 6.05 8.45
C PHE A 256 6.85 5.14 7.94
N GLN A 257 7.05 4.43 6.82
CA GLN A 257 6.06 3.45 6.33
C GLN A 257 5.81 2.33 7.34
N TYR A 258 6.84 1.93 8.08
CA TYR A 258 6.71 0.94 9.14
C TYR A 258 5.89 1.40 10.35
N PHE A 259 5.52 2.69 10.43
CA PHE A 259 4.60 3.16 11.48
C PHE A 259 3.21 2.57 11.31
N GLU A 260 2.86 2.07 10.12
CA GLU A 260 1.63 1.29 9.94
C GLU A 260 1.58 0.07 10.87
N ILE A 261 2.72 -0.63 11.10
CA ILE A 261 2.77 -1.77 12.04
C ILE A 261 2.46 -1.31 13.46
N ILE A 262 2.98 -0.15 13.86
CA ILE A 262 2.77 0.42 15.20
C ILE A 262 1.28 0.75 15.38
N SER A 263 0.69 1.49 14.43
CA SER A 263 -0.73 1.84 14.48
C SER A 263 -1.63 0.61 14.40
N ALA A 264 -1.33 -0.35 13.53
CA ALA A 264 -2.03 -1.63 13.44
C ALA A 264 -1.98 -2.45 14.73
N THR A 265 -0.85 -2.42 15.45
CA THR A 265 -0.71 -3.09 16.75
C THR A 265 -1.55 -2.40 17.81
N VAL A 266 -1.49 -1.07 17.90
CA VAL A 266 -2.26 -0.29 18.87
C VAL A 266 -3.76 -0.45 18.64
N LEU A 267 -4.22 -0.30 17.39
CA LEU A 267 -5.63 -0.48 17.03
C LEU A 267 -6.08 -1.94 17.19
N GLY A 268 -5.23 -2.90 16.81
CA GLY A 268 -5.43 -4.33 17.03
C GLY A 268 -5.73 -4.65 18.49
N TYR A 269 -4.88 -4.16 19.38
CA TYR A 269 -5.03 -4.37 20.80
C TYR A 269 -6.25 -3.63 21.37
N ALA A 270 -6.40 -2.34 21.07
CA ALA A 270 -7.44 -1.50 21.65
C ALA A 270 -8.86 -1.90 21.22
N LEU A 271 -9.05 -2.38 19.99
CA LEU A 271 -10.36 -2.66 19.42
C LEU A 271 -10.71 -4.15 19.37
N PHE A 272 -9.70 -5.03 19.26
CA PHE A 272 -9.90 -6.46 19.05
C PHE A 272 -9.22 -7.34 20.09
N ASN A 273 -8.53 -6.75 21.08
CA ASN A 273 -7.73 -7.46 22.08
C ASN A 273 -6.66 -8.38 21.44
N ASP A 274 -6.17 -7.99 20.28
CA ASP A 274 -5.15 -8.70 19.52
C ASP A 274 -3.76 -8.13 19.84
N PHE A 275 -2.85 -8.95 20.35
CA PHE A 275 -1.45 -8.55 20.57
C PHE A 275 -0.47 -9.58 20.00
N PRO A 276 0.58 -9.17 19.27
CA PRO A 276 1.56 -10.10 18.71
C PRO A 276 2.31 -10.85 19.80
N SER A 277 2.53 -12.15 19.58
CA SER A 277 3.40 -12.97 20.42
C SER A 277 4.87 -12.54 20.30
N PHE A 278 5.70 -12.98 21.23
CA PHE A 278 7.13 -12.69 21.22
C PHE A 278 7.83 -13.13 19.92
N SER A 279 7.50 -14.32 19.39
CA SER A 279 8.04 -14.80 18.11
C SER A 279 7.67 -13.86 16.96
N LYS A 280 6.43 -13.38 16.91
CA LYS A 280 5.96 -12.43 15.89
C LYS A 280 6.71 -11.10 15.98
N TRP A 281 7.00 -10.61 17.19
CA TRP A 281 7.84 -9.43 17.39
C TRP A 281 9.27 -9.60 16.84
N ILE A 282 9.87 -10.78 17.03
CA ILE A 282 11.19 -11.08 16.42
C ILE A 282 11.09 -11.04 14.90
N GLY A 283 10.07 -11.68 14.32
CA GLY A 283 9.84 -11.67 12.87
C GLY A 283 9.64 -10.24 12.33
N ILE A 284 8.80 -9.44 12.98
CA ILE A 284 8.57 -8.02 12.68
C ILE A 284 9.88 -7.24 12.69
N ALA A 285 10.70 -7.40 13.74
CA ALA A 285 11.97 -6.70 13.86
C ALA A 285 12.92 -7.04 12.70
N ILE A 286 12.99 -8.31 12.30
CA ILE A 286 13.81 -8.77 11.16
C ILE A 286 13.32 -8.17 9.83
N ILE A 287 12.00 -8.14 9.61
CA ILE A 287 11.40 -7.59 8.39
C ILE A 287 11.70 -6.08 8.29
N VAL A 288 11.44 -5.34 9.36
CA VAL A 288 11.69 -3.89 9.44
C VAL A 288 13.17 -3.61 9.23
N ALA A 289 14.07 -4.29 9.94
CA ALA A 289 15.51 -4.10 9.80
C ALA A 289 16.00 -4.40 8.37
N SER A 290 15.49 -5.46 7.74
CA SER A 290 15.85 -5.84 6.38
C SER A 290 15.42 -4.82 5.34
N GLY A 291 14.18 -4.32 5.44
CA GLY A 291 13.68 -3.31 4.52
C GLY A 291 14.35 -1.95 4.70
N LEU A 292 14.58 -1.52 5.94
CA LEU A 292 15.39 -0.33 6.24
C LEU A 292 16.82 -0.46 5.68
N PHE A 293 17.42 -1.64 5.77
CA PHE A 293 18.75 -1.89 5.23
C PHE A 293 18.79 -1.80 3.69
N ILE A 294 17.80 -2.36 2.99
CA ILE A 294 17.69 -2.24 1.52
C ILE A 294 17.63 -0.77 1.11
N ILE A 295 16.75 -0.01 1.75
CA ILE A 295 16.52 1.41 1.46
C ILE A 295 17.79 2.24 1.74
N TRP A 296 18.43 2.00 2.89
CA TRP A 296 19.69 2.65 3.25
C TRP A 296 20.78 2.34 2.21
N ARG A 297 20.84 1.11 1.73
CA ARG A 297 21.85 0.71 0.73
C ARG A 297 21.60 1.34 -0.63
N GLU A 298 20.35 1.46 -1.05
CA GLU A 298 19.97 2.15 -2.29
C GLU A 298 20.34 3.63 -2.24
N ARG A 299 20.12 4.29 -1.10
CA ARG A 299 20.54 5.67 -0.88
C ARG A 299 22.05 5.85 -1.08
N LEU A 300 22.86 4.96 -0.49
CA LEU A 300 24.32 5.03 -0.64
C LEU A 300 24.76 4.84 -2.10
N GLN A 301 24.11 3.94 -2.84
CA GLN A 301 24.40 3.72 -4.26
C GLN A 301 24.03 4.95 -5.11
N ALA A 302 22.84 5.52 -4.90
CA ALA A 302 22.40 6.72 -5.62
C ALA A 302 23.33 7.93 -5.36
N GLN A 303 23.83 8.09 -4.13
CA GLN A 303 24.80 9.14 -3.79
C GLN A 303 26.15 8.94 -4.50
N SER A 304 26.64 7.69 -4.58
CA SER A 304 27.91 7.39 -5.26
C SER A 304 27.87 7.66 -6.77
N LEU A 305 26.74 7.38 -7.42
CA LEU A 305 26.56 7.66 -8.85
C LEU A 305 26.49 9.17 -9.14
N LYS A 306 25.90 9.94 -8.22
CA LYS A 306 25.81 11.40 -8.36
C LYS A 306 27.17 12.08 -8.16
N SER A 307 28.01 11.56 -7.26
CA SER A 307 29.35 12.13 -7.03
C SER A 307 30.32 11.81 -8.18
N SER A 308 30.22 10.62 -8.79
CA SER A 308 31.04 10.26 -9.95
C SER A 308 30.70 11.10 -11.19
N SER A 309 29.43 11.29 -11.51
CA SER A 309 29.01 12.11 -12.67
C SER A 309 29.40 13.58 -12.51
N THR A 310 29.30 14.13 -11.30
CA THR A 310 29.72 15.51 -11.00
C THR A 310 31.23 15.69 -11.16
N ARG A 311 32.02 14.67 -10.81
CA ARG A 311 33.49 14.70 -10.96
C ARG A 311 33.91 14.62 -12.42
N GLU A 312 33.27 13.76 -13.21
CA GLU A 312 33.52 13.58 -14.64
C GLU A 312 33.15 14.84 -15.44
N TYR A 313 32.02 15.48 -15.12
CA TYR A 313 31.65 16.77 -15.72
C TYR A 313 32.69 17.87 -15.43
N ARG A 314 33.18 17.97 -14.19
CA ARG A 314 34.22 18.96 -13.85
C ARG A 314 35.51 18.75 -14.64
N ILE A 315 35.94 17.50 -14.78
CA ILE A 315 37.16 17.16 -15.53
C ILE A 315 37.00 17.58 -17.00
N ASN A 316 35.89 17.21 -17.65
CA ASN A 316 35.63 17.54 -19.05
C ASN A 316 35.37 19.04 -19.30
N SER A 317 34.92 19.79 -18.29
CA SER A 317 34.73 21.24 -18.40
C SER A 317 36.00 22.07 -18.18
N SER A 318 37.08 21.42 -17.71
CA SER A 318 38.37 22.05 -17.41
C SER A 318 39.48 21.78 -18.44
N SER A 319 39.13 21.03 -19.49
CA SER A 319 39.97 20.66 -20.64
C SER A 319 39.44 21.30 -21.90
#